data_AF-A0A6V7K939-F1
#
_entry.id   AF-A0A6V7K939-F1
#
_cell.length_a   1.000
_cell.length_b   1.000
_cell.length_c   1.000
_cell.angle_alpha   90.00
_cell.angle_beta   90.00
_cell.angle_gamma   90.00
#
_symmetry.space_group_name_H-M   'P 1'
#
loop_
_entity.id
_entity.type
_entity.pdbx_description
1 polymer ?
#
loop_
_entity_poly.entity_id
_entity_poly.type
_entity_poly.pdbx_seq_one_letter_code
_entity_poly.pdbx_strand_id
1 'polypeptide(L)' 'RNPGYAEGSTYVYGFEGTSVTSVSEGQGSSAVKLSATVELSIKPDCVHQLKLKNVLLNGA' A
#
# COMPACT_ATOMS: atom_id res chain seq x y z
N ARG A 1 -12.20 6.46 -19.01
CA ARG A 1 -13.31 6.28 -18.04
C ARG A 1 -12.66 6.10 -16.69
N ASN A 2 -12.64 7.14 -15.84
CA ASN A 2 -12.17 6.97 -14.47
C ASN A 2 -13.22 6.10 -13.77
N PRO A 3 -12.92 4.91 -13.24
CA PRO A 3 -13.88 4.16 -12.45
C PRO A 3 -14.10 4.97 -11.18
N GLY A 4 -15.09 5.87 -11.21
CA GLY A 4 -15.41 6.74 -10.09
C GLY A 4 -15.75 5.86 -8.91
N TYR A 5 -14.98 6.00 -7.84
CA TYR A 5 -15.24 5.29 -6.61
C TYR A 5 -16.63 5.66 -6.10
N ALA A 6 -17.46 4.66 -5.84
CA ALA A 6 -18.83 4.86 -5.39
C ALA A 6 -18.81 5.30 -3.91
N GLU A 7 -19.50 6.39 -3.62
CA GLU A 7 -19.71 6.89 -2.27
C GLU A 7 -20.34 5.82 -1.36
N GLY A 8 -19.91 5.76 -0.10
CA GLY A 8 -20.36 4.76 0.86
C GLY A 8 -19.79 3.36 0.65
N SER A 9 -18.94 3.16 -0.35
CA SER A 9 -18.33 1.87 -0.66
C SER A 9 -16.96 1.71 0.00
N THR A 10 -16.63 0.45 0.31
CA THR A 10 -15.28 0.04 0.71
C THR A 10 -14.72 -0.91 -0.32
N TYR A 11 -13.50 -0.65 -0.76
CA TYR A 11 -12.75 -1.43 -1.72
C TYR A 11 -11.55 -2.07 -1.03
N VAL A 12 -11.25 -3.32 -1.38
CA VAL A 12 -10.13 -4.08 -0.80
C VAL A 12 -9.15 -4.43 -1.91
N TYR A 13 -7.87 -4.14 -1.69
CA TYR A 13 -6.78 -4.42 -2.62
C TYR A 13 -5.66 -5.19 -1.93
N GLY A 14 -4.95 -6.02 -2.70
CA GLY A 14 -3.61 -6.45 -2.33
C GLY A 14 -2.59 -5.39 -2.74
N PHE A 15 -1.65 -5.07 -1.87
CA PHE A 15 -0.51 -4.21 -2.15
C PHE A 15 0.78 -5.01 -1.98
N GLU A 16 1.65 -4.93 -2.97
CA GLU A 16 3.01 -5.45 -2.94
C GLU A 16 3.97 -4.39 -3.48
N GLY A 17 4.99 -4.06 -2.71
CA GLY A 17 6.02 -3.10 -3.09
C GLY A 17 7.39 -3.54 -2.63
N THR A 18 8.43 -3.22 -3.40
CA THR A 18 9.83 -3.45 -3.02
C THR A 18 10.59 -2.14 -3.11
N SER A 19 11.20 -1.72 -2.01
CA SER A 19 12.13 -0.59 -1.98
C SER A 19 13.55 -1.13 -1.89
N VAL A 20 14.41 -0.69 -2.80
CA VAL A 20 15.83 -1.07 -2.79
C VAL A 20 16.63 0.15 -2.37
N THR A 21 17.39 0.03 -1.28
CA THR A 21 18.34 1.05 -0.85
C THR A 21 19.74 0.55 -1.14
N SER A 22 20.40 1.20 -2.10
CA SER A 22 21.83 1.03 -2.34
C SER A 22 22.59 2.01 -1.46
N VAL A 23 23.43 1.49 -0.55
CA VAL A 23 24.41 2.32 0.15
C VAL A 23 25.56 2.55 -0.83
N SER A 24 25.77 3.80 -1.25
CA SER A 24 26.96 4.16 -2.02
C SER A 24 28.18 3.91 -1.13
N GLU A 25 29.12 3.12 -1.65
CA GLU A 25 30.38 2.70 -1.03
C GLU A 25 30.32 1.37 -0.23
N GLY A 26 30.32 0.26 -0.98
CA GLY A 26 31.00 -0.97 -0.56
C GLY A 26 30.24 -1.98 0.31
N GLN A 27 29.00 -1.72 0.72
CA GLN A 27 28.29 -2.58 1.70
C GLN A 27 27.10 -3.39 1.14
N GLY A 28 26.87 -3.38 -0.18
CA GLY A 28 25.81 -4.15 -0.84
C GLY A 28 24.46 -3.41 -0.92
N SER A 29 23.49 -4.03 -1.60
CA SER A 29 22.11 -3.54 -1.69
C SER A 29 21.25 -4.15 -0.59
N SER A 30 20.42 -3.33 0.06
CA SER A 30 19.37 -3.81 0.96
C SER A 30 18.02 -3.63 0.28
N ALA A 31 17.14 -4.61 0.41
CA ALA A 31 15.78 -4.56 -0.12
C ALA A 31 14.76 -4.74 1.00
N VAL A 32 13.77 -3.86 1.03
CA VAL A 32 12.59 -3.95 1.90
C VAL A 32 11.40 -4.28 1.03
N LYS A 33 10.78 -5.44 1.28
CA LYS A 33 9.51 -5.85 0.69
C LYS A 33 8.38 -5.50 1.64
N LEU A 34 7.37 -4.80 1.14
CA LEU A 34 6.16 -4.46 1.86
C LEU A 34 4.98 -5.15 1.19
N SER A 35 4.27 -5.98 1.94
CA SER A 35 3.01 -6.58 1.52
C SER A 35 1.90 -6.16 2.48
N ALA A 36 0.73 -5.78 1.97
CA ALA A 36 -0.39 -5.36 2.81
C ALA A 36 -1.74 -5.58 2.11
N THR A 37 -2.80 -5.66 2.91
CA THR A 37 -4.17 -5.48 2.44
C THR A 37 -4.56 -4.01 2.58
N VAL A 38 -4.98 -3.38 1.50
CA VAL A 38 -5.41 -1.97 1.48
C VAL A 38 -6.94 -1.92 1.47
N GLU A 39 -7.53 -1.30 2.48
CA GLU A 39 -8.93 -0.91 2.47
C GLU A 39 -9.05 0.57 2.10
N LEU A 40 -9.75 0.85 1.00
CA LEU A 40 -10.13 2.20 0.60
C LEU A 40 -11.62 2.39 0.87
N SER A 41 -11.97 3.28 1.79
CA SER A 41 -13.36 3.65 2.07
C SER A 41 -13.65 5.04 1.54
N ILE A 42 -14.75 5.16 0.79
CA ILE A 42 -15.22 6.42 0.21
C ILE A 42 -16.33 6.95 1.08
N LYS A 43 -16.04 8.01 1.84
CA LYS A 43 -17.03 8.62 2.71
C LYS A 43 -17.92 9.61 1.96
N PRO A 44 -19.15 9.88 2.47
CA PRO A 44 -20.09 10.83 1.88
C PRO A 44 -19.63 12.29 1.72
N ASP A 45 -18.52 12.66 2.33
CA ASP A 45 -17.90 13.98 2.28
C ASP A 45 -16.73 14.05 1.28
N CYS A 46 -16.68 13.14 0.31
CA CYS A 46 -15.55 12.95 -0.62
C CYS A 46 -14.22 12.60 0.07
N VAL A 47 -14.23 12.22 1.35
CA VAL A 47 -13.02 11.77 2.04
C VAL A 47 -12.72 10.33 1.65
N HIS A 48 -11.55 10.14 1.04
CA HIS A 48 -10.97 8.82 0.79
C HIS A 48 -10.13 8.41 1.99
N GLN A 49 -10.62 7.43 2.75
CA GLN A 49 -9.86 6.84 3.86
C GLN A 49 -9.13 5.59 3.39
N LEU A 50 -7.80 5.59 3.51
CA LEU A 50 -6.96 4.44 3.26
C LEU A 50 -6.55 3.78 4.59
N LYS A 51 -6.72 2.45 4.69
CA LYS A 51 -6.25 1.66 5.83
C LYS A 51 -5.41 0.50 5.34
N LEU A 52 -4.20 0.36 5.89
CA LEU A 52 -3.35 -0.80 5.69
C LEU A 52 -3.63 -1.83 6.78
N LYS A 53 -3.89 -3.08 6.39
CA LYS A 53 -4.09 -4.24 7.25
C LYS A 53 -3.07 -5.32 6.87
N ASN A 54 -2.77 -6.22 7.81
CA ASN A 54 -1.88 -7.36 7.59
C ASN A 54 -0.56 -6.94 6.94
N VAL A 55 0.04 -5.87 7.46
CA VAL A 55 1.29 -5.31 6.95
C VAL A 55 2.41 -6.27 7.29
N LEU A 56 3.09 -6.76 6.26
CA LEU A 56 4.27 -7.62 6.36
C LEU A 56 5.48 -6.88 5.79
N LEU A 57 6.57 -6.91 6.55
CA LEU A 57 7.86 -6.38 6.13
C LEU A 57 8.83 -7.54 5.94
N ASN A 58 9.30 -7.74 4.72
CA ASN A 58 10.14 -8.89 4.36
C ASN A 58 9.50 -10.25 4.71
N GLY A 59 8.17 -10.32 4.78
CA GLY A 59 7.41 -11.51 5.16
C GLY A 59 7.26 -11.74 6.66
N ALA A 60 7.71 -10.80 7.50
CA ALA A 60 7.55 -10.79 8.96
C ALA A 60 6.38 -9.92 9.41
#